data_AF-A0AAJ1N705-F1
#
_entry.id   AF-A0AAJ1N705-F1
#
_cell.length_a   1.000
_cell.length_b   1.000
_cell.length_c   1.000
_cell.angle_alpha   90.00
_cell.angle_beta   90.00
_cell.angle_gamma   90.00
#
_symmetry.space_group_name_H-M   'P 1'
#
loop_
_entity.id
_entity.type
_entity.pdbx_description
1 polymer ?
#
loop_
_entity_poly.entity_id
_entity_poly.type
_entity_poly.pdbx_seq_one_letter_code
_entity_poly.pdbx_strand_id
1 'polypeptide(L)'
;MPLTFSPCVLIPCYNHGAMMSDVLDRLRPFNLPCIVVDDGSDETTRDELARLAAEYSNLTLIRLPINAGKGAAVIRGMQTAADAGFSHAVQVDADGQHAIEDIPRLLALAKEHPTALISGQPIYDDSVPRSRLYGRWVTHIWVWIETLSLQLKDSMCGFRVYPVVPTLQLAQRVTLGKRMDFDTEVMVRLYWQGNTSYFIPTRVTYPQDGLSHFDALKDNLHISLMHTRLFFGMLPRIPSLLCRRSSTHWAQQQEVKGLWGMRLMLLVWRVLGRKAFSLLLYPVVGVYWLSASTARKASQRWISRVRAQLITRRMSVPPNLTSYQHFLRFGGAMLDKIASWRGELHFGRDVIFAPGAETTLNISDPRGKLLLASHLGDVEACRALAQLQGSKTINALVFSDNAQRFKQIMQEMAPQAGLNLLPVNSIGPDTAILLKEKLERGEWVAIVGDRIAVNPQRGGEWRVCWSRFMGQNAPFPQGPFILASILRCPVDLIFALRQQEKLHIYCEPFADPLLLPRATRQQALQNTVDRYAERLEHYALQSPLDWFNFFDFWQLPDTNDKE
;
A
#
# COMPACT_ATOMS: atom_id res chain seq x y z
N MET A 1 -13.01 -23.78 -25.34
CA MET A 1 -14.39 -23.84 -24.81
C MET A 1 -14.41 -23.10 -23.49
N PRO A 2 -15.41 -22.26 -23.19
CA PRO A 2 -15.57 -21.72 -21.84
C PRO A 2 -15.79 -22.91 -20.90
N LEU A 3 -14.88 -23.10 -19.95
CA LEU A 3 -15.00 -24.16 -18.94
C LEU A 3 -16.24 -23.85 -18.10
N THR A 4 -17.29 -24.66 -18.22
CA THR A 4 -18.42 -24.59 -17.30
C THR A 4 -17.90 -24.79 -15.87
N PHE A 5 -18.24 -23.88 -14.96
CA PHE A 5 -17.83 -23.98 -13.57
C PHE A 5 -18.45 -25.25 -12.95
N SER A 6 -17.61 -26.22 -12.62
CA SER A 6 -17.97 -27.57 -12.20
C SER A 6 -16.95 -28.01 -11.15
N PRO A 7 -17.20 -27.70 -9.86
CA PRO A 7 -16.30 -28.05 -8.79
C PRO A 7 -16.55 -29.46 -8.23
N CYS A 8 -15.49 -30.11 -7.74
CA CYS A 8 -15.57 -31.31 -6.93
C CYS A 8 -14.80 -31.13 -5.61
N VAL A 9 -15.05 -32.00 -4.63
CA VAL A 9 -14.25 -32.10 -3.40
C VAL A 9 -13.18 -33.17 -3.58
N LEU A 10 -11.98 -32.92 -3.10
CA LEU A 10 -10.84 -33.82 -3.18
C LEU A 10 -10.24 -34.00 -1.78
N ILE A 11 -10.23 -35.23 -1.28
CA ILE A 11 -9.78 -35.57 0.07
C ILE A 11 -8.62 -36.59 -0.02
N PRO A 12 -7.37 -36.18 0.19
CA PRO A 12 -6.28 -37.13 0.43
C PRO A 12 -6.42 -37.74 1.82
N CYS A 13 -6.40 -39.06 1.91
CA CYS A 13 -6.56 -39.81 3.16
C CYS A 13 -5.39 -40.78 3.37
N TYR A 14 -4.77 -40.73 4.55
CA TYR A 14 -3.80 -41.73 5.03
C TYR A 14 -4.09 -42.04 6.49
N ASN A 15 -4.58 -43.24 6.80
CA ASN A 15 -4.91 -43.71 8.16
C ASN A 15 -5.91 -42.83 8.94
N HIS A 16 -6.81 -42.13 8.23
CA HIS A 16 -7.85 -41.27 8.83
C HIS A 16 -9.28 -41.83 8.61
N GLY A 17 -9.42 -43.16 8.46
CA GLY A 17 -10.72 -43.80 8.19
C GLY A 17 -11.80 -43.47 9.22
N ALA A 18 -11.43 -43.44 10.50
CA ALA A 18 -12.35 -43.15 11.60
C ALA A 18 -13.01 -41.75 11.53
N MET A 19 -12.32 -40.76 10.94
CA MET A 19 -12.83 -39.38 10.82
C MET A 19 -13.58 -39.15 9.50
N MET A 20 -13.47 -40.08 8.54
CA MET A 20 -13.99 -39.86 7.19
C MET A 20 -15.51 -39.77 7.14
N SER A 21 -16.22 -40.58 7.94
CA SER A 21 -17.70 -40.53 7.98
C SER A 21 -18.18 -39.13 8.37
N ASP A 22 -17.62 -38.57 9.45
CA ASP A 22 -18.00 -37.23 9.94
C ASP A 22 -17.67 -36.13 8.92
N VAL A 23 -16.53 -36.25 8.22
CA VAL A 23 -16.15 -35.30 7.15
C VAL A 23 -17.13 -35.37 5.99
N LEU A 24 -17.53 -36.57 5.55
CA LEU A 24 -18.50 -36.74 4.46
C LEU A 24 -19.91 -36.27 4.86
N ASP A 25 -20.35 -36.52 6.09
CA ASP A 25 -21.62 -36.02 6.62
C ASP A 25 -21.66 -34.49 6.64
N ARG A 26 -20.57 -33.83 7.05
CA ARG A 26 -20.44 -32.37 7.00
C ARG A 26 -20.42 -31.82 5.57
N LEU A 27 -19.98 -32.61 4.59
CA LEU A 27 -19.94 -32.23 3.17
C LEU A 27 -21.29 -32.42 2.46
N ARG A 28 -22.15 -33.31 2.98
CA ARG A 28 -23.45 -33.66 2.40
C ARG A 28 -24.34 -32.44 2.04
N PRO A 29 -24.44 -31.38 2.86
CA PRO A 29 -25.26 -30.21 2.54
C PRO A 29 -24.83 -29.45 1.27
N PHE A 30 -23.56 -29.58 0.84
CA PHE A 30 -23.06 -28.89 -0.36
C PHE A 30 -23.39 -29.61 -1.67
N ASN A 31 -23.79 -30.89 -1.59
CA ASN A 31 -24.15 -31.73 -2.75
C ASN A 31 -23.09 -31.72 -3.87
N LEU A 32 -21.81 -31.81 -3.49
CA LEU A 32 -20.68 -31.82 -4.43
C LEU A 32 -20.20 -33.27 -4.67
N PRO A 33 -19.74 -33.60 -5.90
CA PRO A 33 -19.02 -34.85 -6.14
C PRO A 33 -17.75 -34.90 -5.31
N CYS A 34 -17.49 -36.03 -4.66
CA CYS A 34 -16.33 -36.21 -3.78
C CYS A 34 -15.37 -37.23 -4.38
N ILE A 35 -14.08 -36.91 -4.38
CA ILE A 35 -13.00 -37.81 -4.76
C ILE A 35 -12.14 -38.02 -3.51
N VAL A 36 -12.14 -39.24 -2.97
CA VAL A 36 -11.26 -39.62 -1.87
C VAL A 36 -10.09 -40.41 -2.44
N VAL A 37 -8.87 -40.02 -2.08
CA VAL A 37 -7.64 -40.72 -2.47
C VAL A 37 -7.04 -41.35 -1.23
N ASP A 38 -7.17 -42.67 -1.13
CA ASP A 38 -6.48 -43.49 -0.13
C ASP A 38 -5.01 -43.63 -0.51
N ASP A 39 -4.13 -42.94 0.22
CA ASP A 39 -2.69 -42.90 0.03
C ASP A 39 -1.99 -44.08 0.72
N GLY A 40 -2.46 -45.30 0.44
CA GLY A 40 -1.90 -46.53 0.97
C GLY A 40 -2.10 -46.72 2.47
N SER A 41 -3.31 -46.46 2.98
CA SER A 41 -3.67 -46.65 4.39
C SER A 41 -3.66 -48.12 4.84
N ASP A 42 -3.79 -48.34 6.15
CA ASP A 42 -4.00 -49.66 6.76
C ASP A 42 -5.32 -50.34 6.35
N GLU A 43 -5.45 -51.63 6.64
CA GLU A 43 -6.62 -52.44 6.27
C GLU A 43 -7.92 -51.89 6.89
N THR A 44 -7.87 -51.46 8.15
CA THR A 44 -9.03 -50.88 8.84
C THR A 44 -9.55 -49.62 8.14
N THR A 45 -8.66 -48.70 7.75
CA THR A 45 -9.05 -47.51 6.98
C THR A 45 -9.54 -47.90 5.59
N ARG A 46 -8.91 -48.86 4.91
CA ARG A 46 -9.30 -49.32 3.58
C ARG A 46 -10.73 -49.88 3.56
N ASP A 47 -11.07 -50.69 4.54
CA ASP A 47 -12.39 -51.31 4.67
C ASP A 47 -13.45 -50.25 4.95
N GLU A 48 -13.17 -49.30 5.83
CA GLU A 48 -14.09 -48.19 6.11
C GLU A 48 -14.30 -47.29 4.89
N LEU A 49 -13.24 -46.95 4.16
CA LEU A 49 -13.36 -46.20 2.91
C LEU A 49 -14.14 -46.98 1.83
N ALA A 50 -14.01 -48.32 1.79
CA ALA A 50 -14.79 -49.17 0.90
C ALA A 50 -16.29 -49.11 1.24
N ARG A 51 -16.60 -49.21 2.53
CA ARG A 51 -17.96 -49.13 3.07
C ARG A 51 -18.60 -47.79 2.73
N LEU A 52 -17.88 -46.69 2.97
CA LEU A 52 -18.35 -45.34 2.65
C LEU A 52 -18.52 -45.14 1.13
N ALA A 53 -17.62 -45.67 0.30
CA ALA A 53 -17.77 -45.59 -1.16
C ALA A 53 -19.01 -46.35 -1.68
N ALA A 54 -19.43 -47.42 -1.00
CA ALA A 54 -20.67 -48.13 -1.32
C ALA A 54 -21.93 -47.40 -0.84
N GLU A 55 -21.82 -46.64 0.26
CA GLU A 55 -22.93 -45.89 0.86
C GLU A 55 -23.21 -44.56 0.13
N TYR A 56 -22.16 -43.84 -0.28
CA TYR A 56 -22.27 -42.50 -0.88
C TYR A 56 -22.19 -42.58 -2.42
N SER A 57 -23.32 -42.41 -3.10
CA SER A 57 -23.40 -42.51 -4.57
C SER A 57 -22.61 -41.43 -5.34
N ASN A 58 -22.25 -40.34 -4.68
CA ASN A 58 -21.46 -39.22 -5.23
C ASN A 58 -19.96 -39.30 -4.84
N LEU A 59 -19.51 -40.42 -4.29
CA LEU A 59 -18.13 -40.63 -3.84
C LEU A 59 -17.35 -41.53 -4.81
N THR A 60 -16.24 -41.00 -5.33
CA THR A 60 -15.24 -41.74 -6.10
C THR A 60 -14.05 -42.07 -5.19
N LEU A 61 -13.78 -43.36 -4.96
CA LEU A 61 -12.61 -43.81 -4.20
C LEU A 61 -11.46 -44.21 -5.12
N ILE A 62 -10.27 -43.64 -4.90
CA ILE A 62 -9.02 -43.99 -5.57
C ILE A 62 -8.08 -44.59 -4.53
N ARG A 63 -7.45 -45.73 -4.85
CA ARG A 63 -6.49 -46.39 -3.94
C ARG A 63 -5.09 -46.38 -4.53
N LEU A 64 -4.14 -45.91 -3.74
CA LEU A 64 -2.72 -46.02 -4.00
C LEU A 64 -2.15 -47.26 -3.28
N PRO A 65 -1.26 -48.04 -3.91
CA PRO A 65 -0.76 -49.28 -3.33
C PRO A 65 0.13 -49.06 -2.10
N ILE A 66 0.86 -47.94 -2.08
CA ILE A 66 1.80 -47.53 -1.02
C ILE A 66 1.65 -46.04 -0.75
N ASN A 67 1.97 -45.61 0.47
CA ASN A 67 2.01 -44.19 0.83
C ASN A 67 3.03 -43.43 -0.02
N ALA A 68 2.51 -42.59 -0.91
CA ALA A 68 3.27 -41.72 -1.80
C ALA A 68 3.36 -40.28 -1.27
N GLY A 69 2.53 -39.93 -0.29
CA GLY A 69 2.44 -38.64 0.37
C GLY A 69 1.27 -37.79 -0.11
N LYS A 70 0.82 -36.85 0.75
CA LYS A 70 -0.31 -35.94 0.50
C LYS A 70 -0.28 -35.28 -0.89
N GLY A 71 0.86 -34.72 -1.29
CA GLY A 71 0.99 -34.06 -2.59
C GLY A 71 0.79 -35.01 -3.78
N ALA A 72 1.28 -36.26 -3.67
CA ALA A 72 1.06 -37.27 -4.69
C ALA A 72 -0.42 -37.68 -4.76
N ALA A 73 -1.08 -37.85 -3.61
CA ALA A 73 -2.50 -38.14 -3.52
C ALA A 73 -3.36 -37.02 -4.13
N VAL A 74 -3.05 -35.75 -3.81
CA VAL A 74 -3.75 -34.58 -4.37
C VAL A 74 -3.59 -34.52 -5.89
N ILE A 75 -2.37 -34.69 -6.43
CA ILE A 75 -2.16 -34.69 -7.89
C ILE A 75 -2.89 -35.86 -8.56
N ARG A 76 -2.90 -37.04 -7.95
CA ARG A 76 -3.64 -38.20 -8.50
C ARG A 76 -5.13 -37.95 -8.55
N GLY A 77 -5.70 -37.39 -7.48
CA GLY A 77 -7.12 -37.04 -7.43
C GLY A 77 -7.47 -35.90 -8.39
N MET A 78 -6.56 -34.94 -8.59
CA MET A 78 -6.69 -33.89 -9.60
C MET A 78 -6.75 -34.43 -11.03
N GLN A 79 -5.96 -35.47 -11.35
CA GLN A 79 -6.03 -36.13 -12.64
C GLN A 79 -7.41 -36.76 -12.85
N THR A 80 -7.92 -37.50 -11.86
CA THR A 80 -9.27 -38.05 -11.93
C THR A 80 -10.35 -36.96 -12.00
N ALA A 81 -10.14 -35.83 -11.32
CA ALA A 81 -11.05 -34.69 -11.42
C ALA A 81 -11.10 -34.13 -12.85
N ALA A 82 -9.93 -34.02 -13.50
CA ALA A 82 -9.83 -33.59 -14.89
C ALA A 82 -10.47 -34.59 -15.85
N ASP A 83 -10.24 -35.89 -15.66
CA ASP A 83 -10.81 -36.97 -16.48
C ASP A 83 -12.34 -36.99 -16.39
N ALA A 84 -12.89 -36.67 -15.22
CA ALA A 84 -14.33 -36.51 -14.98
C ALA A 84 -14.90 -35.15 -15.44
N GLY A 85 -14.06 -34.26 -15.98
CA GLY A 85 -14.49 -32.96 -16.53
C GLY A 85 -14.70 -31.85 -15.51
N PHE A 86 -14.19 -31.98 -14.28
CA PHE A 86 -14.25 -30.92 -13.27
C PHE A 86 -13.28 -29.79 -13.59
N SER A 87 -13.71 -28.54 -13.40
CA SER A 87 -12.87 -27.36 -13.61
C SER A 87 -12.10 -26.96 -12.36
N HIS A 88 -12.63 -27.26 -11.18
CA HIS A 88 -12.05 -26.88 -9.89
C HIS A 88 -12.11 -28.06 -8.90
N ALA A 89 -11.09 -28.20 -8.05
CA ALA A 89 -11.13 -29.16 -6.96
C ALA A 89 -10.89 -28.46 -5.61
N VAL A 90 -11.79 -28.71 -4.67
CA VAL A 90 -11.70 -28.24 -3.29
C VAL A 90 -10.94 -29.29 -2.48
N GLN A 91 -9.69 -29.00 -2.13
CA GLN A 91 -8.91 -29.83 -1.23
C GLN A 91 -9.44 -29.66 0.20
N VAL A 92 -9.82 -30.78 0.82
CA VAL A 92 -10.22 -30.87 2.23
C VAL A 92 -9.37 -31.93 2.90
N ASP A 93 -8.80 -31.62 4.06
CA ASP A 93 -7.98 -32.59 4.81
C ASP A 93 -8.89 -33.59 5.54
N ALA A 94 -8.47 -34.87 5.57
CA ALA A 94 -9.26 -35.97 6.15
C ALA A 94 -9.36 -35.96 7.69
N ASP A 95 -8.68 -35.03 8.36
CA ASP A 95 -8.62 -34.90 9.82
C ASP A 95 -9.74 -34.02 10.42
N GLY A 96 -10.57 -33.41 9.57
CA GLY A 96 -11.71 -32.60 10.00
C GLY A 96 -11.37 -31.24 10.62
N GLN A 97 -10.10 -30.81 10.62
CA GLN A 97 -9.63 -29.60 11.33
C GLN A 97 -10.14 -28.27 10.73
N HIS A 98 -10.62 -28.28 9.49
CA HIS A 98 -11.03 -27.08 8.78
C HIS A 98 -12.54 -26.83 8.94
N ALA A 99 -12.92 -25.54 8.95
CA ALA A 99 -14.32 -25.14 8.82
C ALA A 99 -14.80 -25.33 7.37
N ILE A 100 -15.20 -26.56 7.04
CA ILE A 100 -15.72 -26.99 5.73
C ILE A 100 -16.95 -26.13 5.32
N GLU A 101 -17.61 -25.50 6.29
CA GLU A 101 -18.72 -24.57 6.11
C GLU A 101 -18.35 -23.32 5.27
N ASP A 102 -17.06 -23.03 5.11
CA ASP A 102 -16.56 -21.97 4.22
C ASP A 102 -16.48 -22.36 2.73
N ILE A 103 -16.72 -23.63 2.35
CA ILE A 103 -16.69 -24.10 0.96
C ILE A 103 -17.51 -23.22 0.00
N PRO A 104 -18.77 -22.84 0.30
CA PRO A 104 -19.56 -21.99 -0.59
C PRO A 104 -18.89 -20.65 -0.90
N ARG A 105 -18.21 -20.04 0.08
CA ARG A 105 -17.49 -18.77 -0.09
C ARG A 105 -16.25 -18.96 -0.96
N LEU A 106 -15.51 -20.03 -0.74
CA LEU A 106 -14.36 -20.39 -1.57
C LEU A 106 -14.76 -20.63 -3.03
N LEU A 107 -15.85 -21.37 -3.25
CA LEU A 107 -16.36 -21.66 -4.60
C LEU A 107 -16.93 -20.44 -5.30
N ALA A 108 -17.60 -19.53 -4.59
CA ALA A 108 -18.05 -18.26 -5.16
C ALA A 108 -16.88 -17.46 -5.72
N LEU A 109 -15.78 -17.36 -4.95
CA LEU A 109 -14.59 -16.63 -5.37
C LEU A 109 -13.84 -17.35 -6.51
N ALA A 110 -13.81 -18.68 -6.50
CA ALA A 110 -13.26 -19.48 -7.59
C ALA A 110 -14.06 -19.29 -8.90
N LYS A 111 -15.38 -19.14 -8.81
CA LYS A 111 -16.24 -18.87 -9.96
C LYS A 111 -15.97 -17.49 -10.58
N GLU A 112 -15.73 -16.48 -9.74
CA GLU A 112 -15.35 -15.12 -10.18
C GLU A 112 -13.93 -15.08 -10.76
N HIS A 113 -13.04 -15.93 -10.27
CA HIS A 113 -11.64 -15.99 -10.66
C HIS A 113 -11.22 -17.42 -11.08
N PRO A 114 -11.66 -17.90 -12.26
CA PRO A 114 -11.56 -19.31 -12.66
C PRO A 114 -10.15 -19.84 -12.93
N THR A 115 -9.15 -18.95 -12.97
CA THR A 115 -7.73 -19.32 -13.11
C THR A 115 -6.96 -19.13 -11.81
N ALA A 116 -7.58 -18.64 -10.76
CA ALA A 116 -6.92 -18.36 -9.48
C ALA A 116 -6.96 -19.57 -8.56
N LEU A 117 -5.97 -19.63 -7.66
CA LEU A 117 -6.00 -20.52 -6.50
C LEU A 117 -6.68 -19.78 -5.35
N ILE A 118 -7.70 -20.38 -4.74
CA ILE A 118 -8.37 -19.81 -3.57
C ILE A 118 -7.94 -20.59 -2.34
N SER A 119 -7.47 -19.93 -1.29
CA SER A 119 -6.99 -20.59 -0.08
C SER A 119 -7.70 -20.07 1.17
N GLY A 120 -7.94 -20.94 2.14
CA GLY A 120 -8.22 -20.51 3.49
C GLY A 120 -7.02 -19.78 4.09
N GLN A 121 -7.28 -18.69 4.81
CA GLN A 121 -6.34 -18.03 5.70
C GLN A 121 -6.72 -18.39 7.13
N PRO A 122 -5.94 -19.25 7.80
CA PRO A 122 -6.32 -19.78 9.09
C PRO A 122 -6.40 -18.67 10.16
N ILE A 123 -7.55 -18.59 10.83
CA ILE A 123 -7.73 -17.83 12.08
C ILE A 123 -7.61 -18.85 13.21
N TYR A 124 -6.60 -18.65 14.04
CA TYR A 124 -6.27 -19.50 15.17
C TYR A 124 -6.95 -18.99 16.46
N ASP A 125 -7.32 -19.92 17.33
CA ASP A 125 -7.68 -19.65 18.72
C ASP A 125 -6.48 -19.92 19.65
N ASP A 126 -6.68 -19.80 20.97
CA ASP A 126 -5.63 -19.97 21.97
C ASP A 126 -5.09 -21.42 22.07
N SER A 127 -5.67 -22.38 21.35
CA SER A 127 -5.26 -23.80 21.40
C SER A 127 -4.00 -24.13 20.59
N VAL A 128 -3.49 -23.19 19.79
CA VAL A 128 -2.39 -23.47 18.85
C VAL A 128 -1.02 -23.52 19.52
N PRO A 129 -0.21 -24.59 19.27
CA PRO A 129 1.17 -24.64 19.73
C PRO A 129 2.03 -23.50 19.15
N ARG A 130 2.71 -22.75 20.01
CA ARG A 130 3.57 -21.60 19.61
C ARG A 130 4.64 -21.97 18.58
N SER A 131 5.20 -23.19 18.64
CA SER A 131 6.19 -23.69 17.66
C SER A 131 5.63 -23.76 16.23
N ARG A 132 4.35 -24.09 16.06
CA ARG A 132 3.68 -24.11 14.75
C ARG A 132 3.44 -22.70 14.21
N LEU A 133 3.16 -21.73 15.09
CA LEU A 133 3.03 -20.31 14.71
C LEU A 133 4.36 -19.75 14.19
N TYR A 134 5.47 -20.01 14.90
CA TYR A 134 6.80 -19.57 14.47
C TYR A 134 7.25 -20.24 13.17
N GLY A 135 7.05 -21.56 13.04
CA GLY A 135 7.38 -22.29 11.81
C GLY A 135 6.62 -21.75 10.59
N ARG A 136 5.31 -21.52 10.72
CA ARG A 136 4.49 -20.92 9.66
C ARG A 136 4.96 -19.52 9.29
N TRP A 137 5.30 -18.69 10.28
CA TRP A 137 5.79 -17.34 10.04
C TRP A 137 7.12 -17.33 9.27
N VAL A 138 8.04 -18.25 9.58
CA VAL A 138 9.28 -18.42 8.80
C VAL A 138 8.98 -18.80 7.36
N THR A 139 8.06 -19.73 7.12
CA THR A 139 7.62 -20.10 5.78
C THR A 139 6.99 -18.92 5.02
N HIS A 140 6.19 -18.07 5.68
CA HIS A 140 5.64 -16.86 5.05
C HIS A 140 6.74 -15.93 4.54
N ILE A 141 7.81 -15.73 5.32
CA ILE A 141 8.94 -14.89 4.93
C ILE A 141 9.61 -15.45 3.67
N TRP A 142 9.90 -16.75 3.64
CA TRP A 142 10.52 -17.39 2.49
C TRP A 142 9.66 -17.31 1.24
N VAL A 143 8.35 -17.57 1.36
CA VAL A 143 7.40 -17.41 0.25
C VAL A 143 7.38 -15.98 -0.29
N TRP A 144 7.43 -14.97 0.58
CA TRP A 144 7.50 -13.56 0.15
C TRP A 144 8.80 -13.24 -0.58
N ILE A 145 9.91 -13.86 -0.16
CA ILE A 145 11.19 -13.74 -0.87
C ILE A 145 11.05 -14.39 -2.25
N GLU A 146 10.65 -15.66 -2.30
CA GLU A 146 10.55 -16.48 -3.52
C GLU A 146 9.59 -15.90 -4.56
N THR A 147 8.57 -15.17 -4.13
CA THR A 147 7.58 -14.54 -5.02
C THR A 147 7.79 -13.05 -5.22
N LEU A 148 8.69 -12.42 -4.46
CA LEU A 148 8.84 -10.96 -4.37
C LEU A 148 7.51 -10.23 -4.11
N SER A 149 6.58 -10.88 -3.40
CA SER A 149 5.20 -10.43 -3.21
C SER A 149 4.69 -10.70 -1.80
N LEU A 150 3.91 -9.76 -1.27
CA LEU A 150 3.20 -9.90 0.03
C LEU A 150 1.74 -10.32 -0.15
N GLN A 151 1.34 -10.69 -1.38
CA GLN A 151 -0.03 -11.11 -1.70
C GLN A 151 -0.34 -12.48 -1.10
N LEU A 152 0.64 -13.38 -1.04
CA LEU A 152 0.47 -14.71 -0.44
C LEU A 152 0.45 -14.59 1.09
N LYS A 153 -0.74 -14.78 1.69
CA LYS A 153 -0.99 -14.59 3.13
C LYS A 153 -0.66 -15.83 3.95
N ASP A 154 -1.00 -17.02 3.46
CA ASP A 154 -0.62 -18.28 4.09
C ASP A 154 -0.48 -19.38 3.02
N SER A 155 0.68 -20.01 2.95
CA SER A 155 0.98 -21.06 1.95
C SER A 155 0.91 -22.47 2.51
N MET A 156 0.52 -22.65 3.77
CA MET A 156 0.55 -23.93 4.47
C MET A 156 -0.84 -24.47 4.82
N CYS A 157 -1.89 -23.66 4.69
CA CYS A 157 -3.28 -24.11 4.83
C CYS A 157 -3.63 -25.08 3.70
N GLY A 158 -4.09 -26.29 4.03
CA GLY A 158 -4.48 -27.32 3.06
C GLY A 158 -5.88 -27.12 2.48
N PHE A 159 -6.72 -26.30 3.13
CA PHE A 159 -8.09 -26.04 2.68
C PHE A 159 -8.13 -25.00 1.56
N ARG A 160 -8.30 -25.48 0.33
CA ARG A 160 -8.09 -24.70 -0.90
C ARG A 160 -8.97 -25.13 -2.05
N VAL A 161 -9.22 -24.20 -2.97
CA VAL A 161 -9.78 -24.48 -4.28
C VAL A 161 -8.70 -24.25 -5.32
N TYR A 162 -8.39 -25.31 -6.05
CA TYR A 162 -7.40 -25.31 -7.10
C TYR A 162 -8.11 -25.29 -8.46
N PRO A 163 -7.63 -24.47 -9.42
CA PRO A 163 -8.04 -24.59 -10.80
C PRO A 163 -7.37 -25.84 -11.38
N VAL A 164 -8.16 -26.84 -11.80
CA VAL A 164 -7.66 -28.19 -12.13
C VAL A 164 -6.64 -28.14 -13.27
N VAL A 165 -6.99 -27.47 -14.37
CA VAL A 165 -6.16 -27.42 -15.58
C VAL A 165 -4.81 -26.71 -15.33
N PRO A 166 -4.74 -25.48 -14.78
CA PRO A 166 -3.45 -24.85 -14.47
C PRO A 166 -2.59 -25.67 -13.50
N THR A 167 -3.21 -26.31 -12.50
CA THR A 167 -2.49 -27.11 -11.51
C THR A 167 -1.85 -28.35 -12.15
N LEU A 168 -2.57 -29.04 -13.04
CA LEU A 168 -2.01 -30.19 -13.76
C LEU A 168 -0.96 -29.78 -14.79
N GLN A 169 -1.15 -28.66 -15.50
CA GLN A 169 -0.13 -28.13 -16.41
C GLN A 169 1.17 -27.79 -15.69
N LEU A 170 1.09 -27.29 -14.44
CA LEU A 170 2.25 -27.12 -13.58
C LEU A 170 2.89 -28.48 -13.25
N ALA A 171 2.11 -29.44 -12.75
CA ALA A 171 2.61 -30.74 -12.34
C ALA A 171 3.28 -31.54 -13.48
N GLN A 172 2.88 -31.30 -14.74
CA GLN A 172 3.54 -31.89 -15.93
C GLN A 172 4.92 -31.29 -16.23
N ARG A 173 5.15 -30.02 -15.86
CA ARG A 173 6.39 -29.29 -16.18
C ARG A 173 7.46 -29.41 -15.10
N VAL A 174 7.06 -29.65 -13.85
CA VAL A 174 7.96 -29.69 -12.71
C VAL A 174 7.55 -30.76 -11.72
N THR A 175 8.56 -31.39 -11.11
CA THR A 175 8.33 -32.32 -10.00
C THR A 175 7.97 -31.52 -8.73
N LEU A 176 6.70 -31.56 -8.35
CA LEU A 176 6.22 -30.96 -7.10
C LEU A 176 6.57 -31.85 -5.90
N GLY A 177 6.69 -31.23 -4.72
CA GLY A 177 6.78 -31.90 -3.44
C GLY A 177 5.67 -32.94 -3.27
N LYS A 178 5.99 -34.06 -2.61
CA LYS A 178 5.04 -35.17 -2.45
C LYS A 178 4.37 -35.18 -1.08
N ARG A 179 4.87 -34.40 -0.10
CA ARG A 179 4.42 -34.45 1.30
C ARG A 179 3.94 -33.07 1.74
N MET A 180 4.28 -32.65 2.95
CA MET A 180 3.84 -31.37 3.54
C MET A 180 4.41 -30.14 2.83
N ASP A 181 5.48 -30.30 2.06
CA ASP A 181 6.07 -29.27 1.21
C ASP A 181 5.20 -28.95 -0.02
N PHE A 182 4.32 -29.87 -0.43
CA PHE A 182 3.46 -29.71 -1.61
C PHE A 182 2.62 -28.43 -1.59
N ASP A 183 1.89 -28.20 -0.50
CA ASP A 183 0.92 -27.09 -0.40
C ASP A 183 1.64 -25.74 -0.60
N THR A 184 2.83 -25.55 -0.04
CA THR A 184 3.59 -24.31 -0.28
C THR A 184 4.18 -24.26 -1.69
N GLU A 185 4.79 -25.35 -2.14
CA GLU A 185 5.47 -25.40 -3.44
C GLU A 185 4.51 -25.15 -4.61
N VAL A 186 3.33 -25.78 -4.60
CA VAL A 186 2.34 -25.63 -5.68
C VAL A 186 1.82 -24.19 -5.77
N MET A 187 1.59 -23.53 -4.63
CA MET A 187 1.10 -22.14 -4.59
C MET A 187 2.15 -21.17 -5.15
N VAL A 188 3.41 -21.28 -4.71
CA VAL A 188 4.51 -20.43 -5.20
C VAL A 188 4.72 -20.60 -6.70
N ARG A 189 4.68 -21.85 -7.18
CA ARG A 189 4.92 -22.13 -8.60
C ARG A 189 3.75 -21.76 -9.50
N LEU A 190 2.50 -21.91 -9.04
CA LEU A 190 1.33 -21.35 -9.73
C LEU A 190 1.43 -19.82 -9.81
N TYR A 191 1.87 -19.18 -8.72
CA TYR A 191 2.14 -17.74 -8.73
C TYR A 191 3.21 -17.36 -9.77
N TRP A 192 4.28 -18.14 -9.91
CA TRP A 192 5.27 -17.90 -10.97
C TRP A 192 4.74 -18.12 -12.40
N GLN A 193 3.68 -18.90 -12.58
CA GLN A 193 3.08 -19.17 -13.90
C GLN A 193 2.09 -18.11 -14.36
N GLY A 194 1.64 -17.20 -13.48
CA GLY A 194 0.62 -16.24 -13.85
C GLY A 194 -0.68 -16.36 -13.07
N ASN A 195 -0.83 -17.37 -12.22
CA ASN A 195 -2.06 -17.55 -11.44
C ASN A 195 -2.01 -16.65 -10.20
N THR A 196 -3.13 -15.98 -9.90
CA THR A 196 -3.29 -15.18 -8.68
C THR A 196 -3.79 -16.08 -7.56
N SER A 197 -3.44 -15.76 -6.30
CA SER A 197 -4.03 -16.42 -5.14
C SER A 197 -4.88 -15.45 -4.33
N TYR A 198 -6.08 -15.91 -3.95
CA TYR A 198 -6.98 -15.17 -3.07
C TYR A 198 -7.17 -15.92 -1.75
N PHE A 199 -7.49 -15.18 -0.70
CA PHE A 199 -7.55 -15.69 0.66
C PHE A 199 -8.89 -15.39 1.31
N ILE A 200 -9.48 -16.39 1.96
CA ILE A 200 -10.69 -16.24 2.78
C ILE A 200 -10.33 -16.56 4.23
N PRO A 201 -10.61 -15.69 5.20
CA PRO A 201 -10.39 -16.02 6.60
C PRO A 201 -11.28 -17.20 7.01
N THR A 202 -10.64 -18.27 7.49
CA THR A 202 -11.28 -19.55 7.83
C THR A 202 -10.79 -20.03 9.19
N ARG A 203 -11.70 -20.50 10.05
CA ARG A 203 -11.33 -21.04 11.36
C ARG A 203 -10.70 -22.42 11.21
N VAL A 204 -9.66 -22.67 11.99
CA VAL A 204 -9.00 -23.98 12.09
C VAL A 204 -9.00 -24.41 13.55
N THR A 205 -9.55 -25.59 13.83
CA THR A 205 -9.63 -26.16 15.17
C THR A 205 -8.64 -27.31 15.30
N TYR A 206 -7.81 -27.29 16.35
CA TYR A 206 -6.88 -28.37 16.66
C TYR A 206 -7.47 -29.27 17.76
N PRO A 207 -8.01 -30.46 17.43
CA PRO A 207 -8.50 -31.38 18.46
C PRO A 207 -7.34 -31.88 19.34
N GLN A 208 -7.59 -32.03 20.64
CA GLN A 208 -6.58 -32.45 21.63
C GLN A 208 -6.01 -33.87 21.36
N ASP A 209 -6.78 -34.73 20.70
CA ASP A 209 -6.42 -36.12 20.34
C ASP A 209 -6.10 -36.30 18.84
N GLY A 210 -5.84 -35.21 18.11
CA GLY A 210 -5.59 -35.26 16.67
C GLY A 210 -4.31 -36.02 16.31
N LEU A 211 -4.45 -37.09 15.51
CA LEU A 211 -3.33 -37.82 14.91
C LEU A 211 -2.60 -36.91 13.90
N SER A 212 -1.51 -36.27 14.33
CA SER A 212 -0.67 -35.48 13.43
C SER A 212 0.49 -36.33 12.92
N HIS A 213 0.47 -36.72 11.64
CA HIS A 213 1.58 -37.43 10.99
C HIS A 213 2.79 -36.55 10.65
N PHE A 214 3.00 -35.45 11.38
CA PHE A 214 4.11 -34.52 11.15
C PHE A 214 5.38 -35.00 11.88
N ASP A 215 6.42 -35.38 11.12
CA ASP A 215 7.75 -35.70 11.64
C ASP A 215 8.58 -34.41 11.70
N ALA A 216 8.76 -33.87 12.91
CA ALA A 216 9.36 -32.57 13.13
C ALA A 216 10.80 -32.42 12.59
N LEU A 217 11.54 -33.51 12.35
CA LEU A 217 12.89 -33.43 11.79
C LEU A 217 12.86 -33.57 10.27
N LYS A 218 12.21 -34.62 9.76
CA LYS A 218 12.19 -34.91 8.33
C LYS A 218 11.38 -33.89 7.54
N ASP A 219 10.21 -33.49 8.06
CA ASP A 219 9.35 -32.53 7.35
C ASP A 219 9.97 -31.13 7.32
N ASN A 220 10.63 -30.69 8.41
CA ASN A 220 11.35 -29.42 8.41
C ASN A 220 12.54 -29.43 7.43
N LEU A 221 13.25 -30.56 7.27
CA LEU A 221 14.29 -30.70 6.26
C LEU A 221 13.71 -30.62 4.84
N HIS A 222 12.60 -31.29 4.57
CA HIS A 222 11.92 -31.23 3.27
C HIS A 222 11.42 -29.83 2.94
N ILE A 223 10.83 -29.12 3.90
CA ILE A 223 10.38 -27.73 3.77
C ILE A 223 11.60 -26.81 3.51
N SER A 224 12.71 -27.01 4.22
CA SER A 224 13.93 -26.23 4.03
C SER A 224 14.55 -26.45 2.64
N LEU A 225 14.60 -27.70 2.18
CA LEU A 225 15.06 -28.06 0.83
C LEU A 225 14.13 -27.53 -0.26
N MET A 226 12.81 -27.53 -0.02
CA MET A 226 11.83 -26.90 -0.90
C MET A 226 12.09 -25.40 -1.04
N HIS A 227 12.21 -24.67 0.07
CA HIS A 227 12.52 -23.24 0.04
C HIS A 227 13.86 -22.94 -0.64
N THR A 228 14.87 -23.78 -0.41
CA THR A 228 16.15 -23.66 -1.13
C THR A 228 15.96 -23.80 -2.65
N ARG A 229 15.22 -24.82 -3.11
CA ARG A 229 14.90 -25.01 -4.53
C ARG A 229 14.10 -23.84 -5.10
N LEU A 230 13.12 -23.33 -4.35
CA LEU A 230 12.30 -22.19 -4.76
C LEU A 230 13.12 -20.90 -4.84
N PHE A 231 13.99 -20.66 -3.88
CA PHE A 231 14.88 -19.50 -3.88
C PHE A 231 15.79 -19.50 -5.12
N PHE A 232 16.50 -20.59 -5.43
CA PHE A 232 17.31 -20.62 -6.65
C PHE A 232 16.46 -20.60 -7.92
N GLY A 233 15.26 -21.19 -7.88
CA GLY A 233 14.29 -21.14 -8.98
C GLY A 233 13.73 -19.73 -9.26
N MET A 234 13.69 -18.85 -8.25
CA MET A 234 13.20 -17.49 -8.41
C MET A 234 14.19 -16.61 -9.20
N LEU A 235 15.50 -16.86 -9.08
CA LEU A 235 16.56 -15.98 -9.61
C LEU A 235 16.40 -15.67 -11.11
N PRO A 236 16.22 -16.66 -12.01
CA PRO A 236 15.98 -16.38 -13.43
C PRO A 236 14.62 -15.71 -13.70
N ARG A 237 13.70 -15.73 -12.72
CA ARG A 237 12.34 -15.18 -12.82
C ARG A 237 12.21 -13.79 -12.21
N ILE A 238 13.27 -13.23 -11.60
CA ILE A 238 13.26 -11.89 -10.99
C ILE A 238 12.67 -10.82 -11.94
N PRO A 239 13.05 -10.75 -13.24
CA PRO A 239 12.48 -9.74 -14.12
C PRO A 239 10.96 -9.84 -14.28
N SER A 240 10.41 -11.05 -14.48
CA SER A 240 8.97 -11.25 -14.65
C SER A 240 8.21 -11.05 -13.34
N LEU A 241 8.78 -11.44 -12.20
CA LEU A 241 8.21 -11.21 -10.87
C LEU A 241 8.16 -9.72 -10.52
N LEU A 242 9.18 -8.94 -10.89
CA LEU A 242 9.20 -7.49 -10.72
C LEU A 242 8.20 -6.78 -11.65
N CYS A 243 8.05 -7.24 -12.90
CA CYS A 243 7.03 -6.73 -13.81
C CYS A 243 5.60 -7.01 -13.29
N ARG A 244 5.36 -8.17 -12.67
CA ARG A 244 4.07 -8.48 -12.00
C ARG A 244 3.75 -7.54 -10.83
N ARG A 245 4.76 -7.11 -10.08
CA ARG A 245 4.59 -6.13 -9.00
C ARG A 245 4.11 -4.77 -9.52
N SER A 246 4.36 -4.46 -10.79
CA SER A 246 3.97 -3.20 -11.44
C SER A 246 2.49 -3.12 -11.83
N SER A 247 1.73 -4.22 -11.85
CA SER A 247 0.32 -4.22 -12.29
C SER A 247 -0.68 -4.13 -11.14
N THR A 248 -0.21 -4.00 -9.89
CA THR A 248 -1.09 -3.87 -8.73
C THR A 248 -1.16 -2.41 -8.32
N HIS A 249 -2.33 -1.83 -8.55
CA HIS A 249 -2.75 -0.50 -8.14
C HIS A 249 -2.27 -0.17 -6.71
N TRP A 250 -1.61 0.98 -6.55
CA TRP A 250 -0.94 1.42 -5.33
C TRP A 250 -1.90 1.51 -4.11
N ALA A 251 -3.22 1.56 -4.33
CA ALA A 251 -4.26 1.69 -3.30
C ALA A 251 -4.52 0.43 -2.45
N GLN A 252 -3.98 -0.75 -2.79
CA GLN A 252 -4.28 -2.01 -2.07
C GLN A 252 -3.09 -2.64 -1.32
N GLN A 253 -1.94 -1.97 -1.22
CA GLN A 253 -0.89 -2.47 -0.34
C GLN A 253 -1.22 -2.18 1.13
N GLN A 254 -1.79 -3.17 1.82
CA GLN A 254 -1.65 -3.28 3.27
C GLN A 254 -0.17 -3.58 3.59
N GLU A 255 0.65 -2.51 3.66
CA GLU A 255 2.08 -2.60 3.94
C GLU A 255 2.37 -2.91 5.42
N VAL A 256 2.76 -4.14 5.74
CA VAL A 256 3.27 -4.48 7.09
C VAL A 256 4.76 -4.10 7.25
N LYS A 257 5.43 -3.54 6.23
CA LYS A 257 6.90 -3.33 6.22
C LYS A 257 7.41 -1.88 6.31
N GLY A 258 6.54 -0.86 6.41
CA GLY A 258 6.98 0.55 6.51
C GLY A 258 7.41 1.02 7.91
N LEU A 259 6.74 0.54 8.97
CA LEU A 259 6.89 1.08 10.33
C LEU A 259 8.24 0.75 10.98
N TRP A 260 8.79 -0.46 10.76
CA TRP A 260 10.03 -0.88 11.42
C TRP A 260 11.26 -0.17 10.85
N GLY A 261 11.33 0.00 9.53
CA GLY A 261 12.41 0.77 8.88
C GLY A 261 12.38 2.24 9.30
N MET A 262 11.19 2.85 9.39
CA MET A 262 11.03 4.21 9.90
C MET A 262 11.41 4.32 11.38
N ARG A 263 10.99 3.37 12.24
CA ARG A 263 11.38 3.33 13.67
C ARG A 263 12.89 3.13 13.86
N LEU A 264 13.53 2.30 13.04
CA LEU A 264 14.98 2.11 13.05
C LEU A 264 15.72 3.40 12.66
N MET A 265 15.28 4.05 11.59
CA MET A 265 15.82 5.35 11.17
C MET A 265 15.70 6.39 12.29
N LEU A 266 14.56 6.43 12.99
CA LEU A 266 14.34 7.31 14.13
C LEU A 266 15.22 6.97 15.34
N LEU A 267 15.45 5.68 15.60
CA LEU A 267 16.36 5.23 16.66
C LEU A 267 17.80 5.65 16.34
N VAL A 268 18.23 5.50 15.09
CA VAL A 268 19.55 5.97 14.65
C VAL A 268 19.67 7.49 14.84
N TRP A 269 18.65 8.25 14.48
CA TRP A 269 18.65 9.70 14.73
C TRP A 269 18.76 10.03 16.22
N ARG A 270 18.03 9.32 17.08
CA ARG A 270 18.05 9.55 18.53
C ARG A 270 19.41 9.22 19.16
N VAL A 271 20.07 8.16 18.70
CA VAL A 271 21.31 7.64 19.31
C VAL A 271 22.55 8.29 18.69
N LEU A 272 22.57 8.51 17.38
CA LEU A 272 23.74 8.95 16.61
C LEU A 272 23.61 10.37 16.03
N GLY A 273 22.44 11.00 16.19
CA GLY A 273 22.19 12.38 15.80
C GLY A 273 21.93 12.58 14.30
N ARG A 274 21.72 13.86 13.93
CA ARG A 274 21.30 14.28 12.57
C ARG A 274 22.30 13.89 11.47
N LYS A 275 23.62 13.97 11.74
CA LYS A 275 24.65 13.68 10.74
C LYS A 275 24.66 12.20 10.32
N ALA A 276 24.55 11.28 11.28
CA ALA A 276 24.50 9.84 11.02
C ALA A 276 23.25 9.46 10.22
N PHE A 277 22.11 10.07 10.56
CA PHE A 277 20.88 9.90 9.79
C PHE A 277 21.04 10.40 8.35
N SER A 278 21.58 11.61 8.16
CA SER A 278 21.79 12.16 6.82
C SER A 278 22.68 11.25 5.96
N LEU A 279 23.68 10.60 6.55
CA LEU A 279 24.51 9.61 5.84
C LEU A 279 23.72 8.36 5.45
N LEU A 280 22.87 7.83 6.35
CA LEU A 280 21.99 6.69 6.05
C LEU A 280 20.92 7.01 5.01
N LEU A 281 20.54 8.28 4.87
CA LEU A 281 19.55 8.70 3.89
C LEU A 281 20.04 8.45 2.45
N TYR A 282 21.35 8.55 2.18
CA TYR A 282 21.91 8.32 0.84
C TYR A 282 21.58 6.93 0.28
N PRO A 283 21.96 5.80 0.91
CA PRO A 283 21.65 4.48 0.38
C PRO A 283 20.14 4.21 0.32
N VAL A 284 19.36 4.68 1.30
CA VAL A 284 17.89 4.49 1.32
C VAL A 284 17.24 5.21 0.15
N VAL A 285 17.59 6.48 -0.07
CA VAL A 285 17.12 7.26 -1.21
C VAL A 285 17.65 6.68 -2.53
N GLY A 286 18.86 6.14 -2.56
CA GLY A 286 19.42 5.47 -3.73
C GLY A 286 18.57 4.29 -4.19
N VAL A 287 18.21 3.40 -3.27
CA VAL A 287 17.32 2.26 -3.56
C VAL A 287 15.94 2.74 -4.00
N TYR A 288 15.38 3.76 -3.33
CA TYR A 288 14.08 4.30 -3.70
C TYR A 288 14.10 4.98 -5.08
N TRP A 289 15.13 5.76 -5.38
CA TRP A 289 15.32 6.41 -6.68
C TRP A 289 15.53 5.39 -7.81
N LEU A 290 16.18 4.26 -7.54
CA LEU A 290 16.34 3.17 -8.51
C LEU A 290 15.03 2.43 -8.78
N SER A 291 14.22 2.20 -7.75
CA SER A 291 12.98 1.43 -7.82
C SER A 291 11.74 2.23 -8.23
N ALA A 292 11.64 3.51 -7.85
CA ALA A 292 10.49 4.38 -8.08
C ALA A 292 10.53 5.03 -9.47
N SER A 293 10.35 4.22 -10.52
CA SER A 293 10.56 4.67 -11.91
C SER A 293 9.66 5.84 -12.33
N THR A 294 8.38 5.86 -11.93
CA THR A 294 7.42 6.95 -12.23
C THR A 294 7.84 8.25 -11.54
N ALA A 295 8.08 8.20 -10.23
CA ALA A 295 8.54 9.34 -9.44
C ALA A 295 9.88 9.90 -9.93
N ARG A 296 10.81 9.02 -10.30
CA ARG A 296 12.08 9.41 -10.90
C ARG A 296 11.87 10.15 -12.22
N LYS A 297 11.04 9.62 -13.12
CA LYS A 297 10.72 10.26 -14.40
C LYS A 297 10.07 11.64 -14.19
N ALA A 298 9.10 11.75 -13.29
CA ALA A 298 8.45 13.02 -12.96
C ALA A 298 9.48 14.05 -12.43
N SER A 299 10.34 13.64 -11.49
CA SER A 299 11.42 14.49 -10.99
C SER A 299 12.43 14.87 -12.09
N GLN A 300 12.77 13.98 -13.01
CA GLN A 300 13.65 14.30 -14.12
C GLN A 300 13.02 15.34 -15.05
N ARG A 301 11.73 15.21 -15.36
CA ARG A 301 10.99 16.20 -16.16
C ARG A 301 10.95 17.57 -15.48
N TRP A 302 10.67 17.60 -14.17
CA TRP A 302 10.73 18.83 -13.37
C TRP A 302 12.09 19.52 -13.48
N ILE A 303 13.16 18.78 -13.21
CA ILE A 303 14.54 19.30 -13.25
C ILE A 303 14.89 19.83 -14.66
N SER A 304 14.50 19.12 -15.71
CA SER A 304 14.70 19.58 -17.09
C SER A 304 13.94 20.87 -17.40
N ARG A 305 12.69 21.01 -16.93
CA ARG A 305 11.88 22.24 -17.09
C ARG A 305 12.50 23.42 -16.34
N VAL A 306 12.90 23.22 -15.08
CA VAL A 306 13.60 24.24 -14.29
C VAL A 306 14.88 24.70 -14.97
N ARG A 307 15.71 23.76 -15.44
CA ARG A 307 16.95 24.10 -16.16
C ARG A 307 16.67 24.95 -17.39
N ALA A 308 15.66 24.59 -18.20
CA ALA A 308 15.26 25.38 -19.35
C ALA A 308 14.85 26.81 -18.96
N GLN A 309 14.04 26.95 -17.91
CA GLN A 309 13.61 28.27 -17.43
C GLN A 309 14.75 29.11 -16.85
N LEU A 310 15.67 28.51 -16.08
CA LEU A 310 16.84 29.21 -15.56
C LEU A 310 17.71 29.74 -16.71
N ILE A 311 17.93 28.94 -17.76
CA ILE A 311 18.67 29.35 -18.95
C ILE A 311 17.94 30.49 -19.68
N THR A 312 16.64 30.36 -19.94
CA THR A 312 15.85 31.40 -20.61
C THR A 312 15.84 32.72 -19.84
N ARG A 313 15.77 32.67 -18.51
CA ARG A 313 15.78 33.84 -17.63
C ARG A 313 17.19 34.35 -17.29
N ARG A 314 18.25 33.77 -17.88
CA ARG A 314 19.67 34.09 -17.64
C ARG A 314 20.08 34.02 -16.16
N MET A 315 19.50 33.07 -15.43
CA MET A 315 19.83 32.78 -14.04
C MET A 315 20.88 31.67 -13.97
N SER A 316 21.67 31.63 -12.90
CA SER A 316 22.67 30.57 -12.70
C SER A 316 22.00 29.22 -12.45
N VAL A 317 22.48 28.17 -13.14
CA VAL A 317 22.01 26.80 -12.92
C VAL A 317 22.84 26.17 -11.80
N PRO A 318 22.23 25.71 -10.69
CA PRO A 318 22.97 25.02 -9.65
C PRO A 318 23.63 23.76 -10.20
N PRO A 319 24.94 23.51 -9.91
CA PRO A 319 25.67 22.36 -10.46
C PRO A 319 25.07 21.01 -10.02
N ASN A 320 24.38 21.06 -8.90
CA ASN A 320 23.84 19.95 -8.14
C ASN A 320 22.37 19.64 -8.49
N LEU A 321 21.79 20.35 -9.45
CA LEU A 321 20.37 20.22 -9.82
C LEU A 321 20.08 18.88 -10.52
N THR A 322 19.93 17.80 -9.77
CA THR A 322 19.70 16.44 -10.28
C THR A 322 18.48 15.79 -9.62
N SER A 323 17.89 14.81 -10.30
CA SER A 323 16.75 14.07 -9.74
C SER A 323 17.12 13.34 -8.44
N TYR A 324 18.31 12.77 -8.33
CA TYR A 324 18.74 12.11 -7.09
C TYR A 324 18.82 13.08 -5.91
N GLN A 325 19.37 14.28 -6.13
CA GLN A 325 19.43 15.32 -5.09
C GLN A 325 18.05 15.89 -4.74
N HIS A 326 17.12 15.91 -5.69
CA HIS A 326 15.73 16.26 -5.42
C HIS A 326 15.07 15.27 -4.44
N PHE A 327 15.30 13.96 -4.63
CA PHE A 327 14.84 12.95 -3.69
C PHE A 327 15.54 13.04 -2.33
N LEU A 328 16.85 13.29 -2.29
CA LEU A 328 17.57 13.50 -1.04
C LEU A 328 17.02 14.71 -0.27
N ARG A 329 16.69 15.80 -0.99
CA ARG A 329 16.12 16.99 -0.38
C ARG A 329 14.73 16.73 0.19
N PHE A 330 13.90 15.93 -0.49
CA PHE A 330 12.61 15.47 0.06
C PHE A 330 12.79 14.71 1.37
N GLY A 331 13.71 13.74 1.42
CA GLY A 331 14.02 13.01 2.65
C GLY A 331 14.55 13.94 3.76
N GLY A 332 15.38 14.92 3.41
CA GLY A 332 15.87 15.95 4.32
C GLY A 332 14.76 16.85 4.88
N ALA A 333 13.81 17.29 4.03
CA ALA A 333 12.67 18.09 4.46
C ALA A 333 11.73 17.32 5.39
N MET A 334 11.60 16.00 5.22
CA MET A 334 10.87 15.18 6.20
C MET A 334 11.53 15.19 7.58
N LEU A 335 12.87 15.22 7.65
CA LEU A 335 13.59 15.36 8.91
C LEU A 335 13.42 16.73 9.52
N ASP A 336 13.50 17.78 8.69
CA ASP A 336 13.30 19.16 9.13
C ASP A 336 11.93 19.31 9.82
N LYS A 337 10.86 18.69 9.26
CA LYS A 337 9.54 18.61 9.90
C LYS A 337 9.59 17.95 11.28
N ILE A 338 10.22 16.79 11.41
CA ILE A 338 10.26 16.07 12.70
C ILE A 338 11.09 16.86 13.73
N ALA A 339 12.24 17.41 13.32
CA ALA A 339 13.09 18.25 14.15
C ALA A 339 12.37 19.53 14.62
N SER A 340 11.57 20.14 13.74
CA SER A 340 10.77 21.33 14.08
C SER A 340 9.77 21.03 15.21
N TRP A 341 9.03 19.93 15.14
CA TRP A 341 8.03 19.56 16.14
C TRP A 341 8.63 19.09 17.48
N ARG A 342 9.88 18.62 17.47
CA ARG A 342 10.63 18.32 18.70
C ARG A 342 11.30 19.55 19.33
N GLY A 343 11.14 20.73 18.71
CA GLY A 343 11.75 21.97 19.17
C GLY A 343 13.26 22.04 18.97
N GLU A 344 13.83 21.22 18.09
CA GLU A 344 15.28 21.22 17.81
C GLU A 344 15.69 22.34 16.84
N LEU A 345 14.75 22.82 16.01
CA LEU A 345 14.95 23.98 15.16
C LEU A 345 14.55 25.25 15.90
N HIS A 346 15.38 26.30 15.80
CA HIS A 346 15.12 27.58 16.44
C HIS A 346 15.11 28.73 15.43
N PHE A 347 14.21 29.70 15.64
CA PHE A 347 14.24 30.98 14.92
C PHE A 347 15.56 31.71 15.15
N GLY A 348 16.05 32.42 14.13
CA GLY A 348 17.31 33.15 14.14
C GLY A 348 18.55 32.27 13.91
N ARG A 349 18.53 31.00 14.36
CA ARG A 349 19.62 30.04 14.12
C ARG A 349 19.41 29.25 12.84
N ASP A 350 18.32 28.47 12.80
CA ASP A 350 18.04 27.48 11.75
C ASP A 350 16.96 27.95 10.78
N VAL A 351 16.08 28.85 11.24
CA VAL A 351 14.93 29.38 10.51
C VAL A 351 14.96 30.91 10.56
N ILE A 352 14.90 31.56 9.41
CA ILE A 352 15.07 33.01 9.27
C ILE A 352 13.92 33.57 8.43
N PHE A 353 13.38 34.72 8.81
CA PHE A 353 12.45 35.46 7.96
C PHE A 353 13.22 36.14 6.83
N ALA A 354 12.78 35.93 5.60
CA ALA A 354 13.27 36.71 4.47
C ALA A 354 12.90 38.20 4.65
N PRO A 355 13.63 39.12 4.00
CA PRO A 355 13.33 40.55 4.10
C PRO A 355 11.85 40.86 3.83
N GLY A 356 11.20 41.55 4.76
CA GLY A 356 9.77 41.93 4.66
C GLY A 356 8.76 40.84 5.03
N ALA A 357 9.18 39.59 5.21
CA ALA A 357 8.26 38.48 5.52
C ALA A 357 7.63 38.62 6.91
N GLU A 358 8.42 38.97 7.93
CA GLU A 358 7.93 39.16 9.30
C GLU A 358 6.94 40.33 9.39
N THR A 359 7.24 41.43 8.71
CA THR A 359 6.35 42.60 8.62
C THR A 359 5.04 42.26 7.91
N THR A 360 5.10 41.45 6.86
CA THR A 360 3.90 41.01 6.13
C THR A 360 3.03 40.08 6.98
N LEU A 361 3.65 39.09 7.63
CA LEU A 361 2.95 38.19 8.54
C LEU A 361 2.25 38.96 9.66
N ASN A 362 2.89 40.03 10.17
CA ASN A 362 2.37 40.91 11.19
C ASN A 362 1.69 40.12 12.33
N ILE A 363 2.49 39.34 13.06
CA ILE A 363 2.01 38.40 14.08
C ILE A 363 1.15 39.10 15.14
N SER A 364 1.35 40.40 15.38
CA SER A 364 0.56 41.20 16.32
C SER A 364 -0.82 41.63 15.78
N ASP A 365 -1.13 41.44 14.49
CA ASP A 365 -2.45 41.75 13.94
C ASP A 365 -3.51 40.85 14.63
N PRO A 366 -4.56 41.44 15.24
CA PRO A 366 -5.62 40.66 15.88
C PRO A 366 -6.51 39.93 14.86
N ARG A 367 -6.52 40.34 13.58
CA ARG A 367 -7.36 39.73 12.55
C ARG A 367 -6.85 38.33 12.17
N GLY A 368 -7.80 37.43 11.91
CA GLY A 368 -7.49 36.13 11.28
C GLY A 368 -7.04 36.33 9.84
N LYS A 369 -6.09 35.50 9.40
CA LYS A 369 -5.51 35.54 8.05
C LYS A 369 -5.58 34.18 7.39
N LEU A 370 -5.74 34.18 6.07
CA LEU A 370 -5.58 32.99 5.24
C LEU A 370 -4.19 32.97 4.62
N LEU A 371 -3.44 31.91 4.92
CA LEU A 371 -2.13 31.62 4.34
C LEU A 371 -2.31 30.69 3.15
N LEU A 372 -2.07 31.19 1.93
CA LEU A 372 -1.98 30.37 0.73
C LEU A 372 -0.56 29.81 0.61
N ALA A 373 -0.45 28.50 0.84
CA ALA A 373 0.80 27.75 0.80
C ALA A 373 0.93 26.92 -0.47
N SER A 374 2.11 26.34 -0.68
CA SER A 374 2.41 25.38 -1.75
C SER A 374 3.14 24.17 -1.18
N HIS A 375 3.20 23.07 -1.93
CA HIS A 375 4.11 21.95 -1.63
C HIS A 375 5.57 22.27 -1.97
N LEU A 376 5.87 23.52 -2.35
CA LEU A 376 7.21 24.08 -2.43
C LEU A 376 7.72 24.42 -1.02
N GLY A 377 8.75 23.71 -0.58
CA GLY A 377 9.43 23.97 0.68
C GLY A 377 8.85 23.22 1.88
N ASP A 378 9.19 23.69 3.08
CA ASP A 378 8.79 23.10 4.34
C ASP A 378 7.90 24.04 5.18
N VAL A 379 6.69 24.30 4.66
CA VAL A 379 5.71 25.17 5.32
C VAL A 379 5.24 24.58 6.67
N GLU A 380 5.33 23.26 6.82
CA GLU A 380 4.95 22.56 8.05
C GLU A 380 5.92 22.88 9.21
N ALA A 381 7.22 23.04 8.92
CA ALA A 381 8.17 23.51 9.92
C ALA A 381 7.81 24.92 10.45
N CYS A 382 7.26 25.79 9.60
CA CYS A 382 6.81 27.12 10.04
C CYS A 382 5.64 27.01 11.01
N ARG A 383 4.70 26.09 10.75
CA ARG A 383 3.56 25.82 11.62
C ARG A 383 4.00 25.28 12.99
N ALA A 384 4.93 24.33 12.99
CA ALA A 384 5.48 23.76 14.22
C ALA A 384 6.09 24.85 15.11
N LEU A 385 6.88 25.75 14.51
CA LEU A 385 7.57 26.81 15.24
C LEU A 385 6.59 27.87 15.78
N ALA A 386 5.59 28.27 15.00
CA ALA A 386 4.55 29.20 15.46
C ALA A 386 3.76 28.63 16.65
N GLN A 387 3.45 27.33 16.61
CA GLN A 387 2.74 26.64 17.69
C GLN A 387 3.60 26.51 18.95
N LEU A 388 4.87 26.13 18.81
CA LEU A 388 5.79 25.94 19.94
C LEU A 388 6.15 27.26 20.64
N GLN A 389 6.20 28.38 19.91
CA GLN A 389 6.40 29.71 20.49
C GLN A 389 5.13 30.35 21.05
N GLY A 390 3.95 29.72 20.85
CA GLY A 390 2.67 30.24 21.31
C GLY A 390 2.25 31.57 20.67
N SER A 391 2.78 31.89 19.48
CA SER A 391 2.62 33.22 18.87
C SER A 391 1.27 33.40 18.18
N LYS A 392 0.78 32.38 17.46
CA LYS A 392 -0.54 32.33 16.82
C LYS A 392 -1.01 30.88 16.62
N THR A 393 -2.31 30.66 16.64
CA THR A 393 -2.92 29.37 16.26
C THR A 393 -3.07 29.28 14.75
N ILE A 394 -2.43 28.29 14.13
CA ILE A 394 -2.50 28.04 12.68
C ILE A 394 -3.25 26.73 12.41
N ASN A 395 -4.37 26.83 11.70
CA ASN A 395 -5.19 25.70 11.27
C ASN A 395 -4.86 25.30 9.84
N ALA A 396 -4.28 24.13 9.62
CA ALA A 396 -3.93 23.66 8.28
C ALA A 396 -5.01 22.70 7.74
N LEU A 397 -5.51 22.98 6.54
CA LEU A 397 -6.39 22.06 5.82
C LEU A 397 -5.57 20.93 5.21
N VAL A 398 -5.96 19.69 5.50
CA VAL A 398 -5.30 18.49 4.98
C VAL A 398 -6.34 17.60 4.31
N PHE A 399 -6.09 17.23 3.05
CA PHE A 399 -6.89 16.22 2.36
C PHE A 399 -6.54 14.84 2.94
N SER A 400 -7.52 14.23 3.61
CA SER A 400 -7.30 13.06 4.47
C SER A 400 -7.76 11.78 3.79
N ASP A 401 -7.08 11.34 2.72
CA ASP A 401 -7.37 10.04 2.12
C ASP A 401 -6.23 9.01 2.11
N ASN A 402 -4.93 9.34 2.24
CA ASN A 402 -3.88 8.30 2.05
C ASN A 402 -2.63 8.28 2.96
N ALA A 403 -2.66 8.81 4.19
CA ALA A 403 -1.46 8.79 5.07
C ALA A 403 -1.71 8.42 6.55
N GLN A 404 -2.57 7.44 6.84
CA GLN A 404 -2.89 7.03 8.22
C GLN A 404 -1.65 6.60 9.04
N ARG A 405 -0.68 5.89 8.45
CA ARG A 405 0.53 5.41 9.16
C ARG A 405 1.55 6.52 9.44
N PHE A 406 1.74 7.45 8.50
CA PHE A 406 2.60 8.60 8.73
C PHE A 406 2.00 9.51 9.80
N LYS A 407 0.68 9.72 9.76
CA LYS A 407 -0.05 10.42 10.81
C LYS A 407 0.15 9.73 12.17
N GLN A 408 0.11 8.40 12.22
CA GLN A 408 0.37 7.63 13.44
C GLN A 408 1.80 7.80 13.98
N ILE A 409 2.83 7.72 13.12
CA ILE A 409 4.23 7.94 13.55
C ILE A 409 4.46 9.41 13.96
N MET A 410 3.90 10.36 13.20
CA MET A 410 3.96 11.78 13.57
C MET A 410 3.29 12.04 14.92
N GLN A 411 2.15 11.39 15.20
CA GLN A 411 1.49 11.45 16.50
C GLN A 411 2.32 10.77 17.61
N GLU A 412 2.98 9.64 17.34
CA GLU A 412 3.88 8.97 18.29
C GLU A 412 5.10 9.84 18.65
N MET A 413 5.66 10.57 17.69
CA MET A 413 6.87 11.38 17.89
C MET A 413 6.61 12.81 18.34
N ALA A 414 5.54 13.39 17.83
CA ALA A 414 5.17 14.77 18.02
C ALA A 414 3.63 14.84 18.12
N PRO A 415 3.05 14.53 19.29
CA PRO A 415 1.60 14.58 19.49
C PRO A 415 1.01 15.94 19.10
N GLN A 416 1.80 17.01 19.28
CA GLN A 416 1.42 18.38 18.92
C GLN A 416 1.32 18.61 17.40
N ALA A 417 1.97 17.80 16.57
CA ALA A 417 1.87 17.88 15.12
C ALA A 417 0.45 17.59 14.60
N GLY A 418 -0.36 16.85 15.38
CA GLY A 418 -1.77 16.61 15.04
C GLY A 418 -2.72 17.76 15.37
N LEU A 419 -2.28 18.75 16.16
CA LEU A 419 -3.14 19.86 16.59
C LEU A 419 -3.44 20.79 15.42
N ASN A 420 -4.68 21.29 15.37
CA ASN A 420 -5.16 22.24 14.36
C ASN A 420 -5.04 21.75 12.90
N LEU A 421 -5.03 20.43 12.67
CA LEU A 421 -5.18 19.84 11.34
C LEU A 421 -6.67 19.59 11.07
N LEU A 422 -7.22 20.24 10.06
CA LEU A 422 -8.60 20.09 9.64
C LEU A 422 -8.67 19.08 8.48
N PRO A 423 -9.13 17.83 8.72
CA PRO A 423 -9.34 16.87 7.64
C PRO A 423 -10.48 17.35 6.75
N VAL A 424 -10.25 17.46 5.45
CA VAL A 424 -11.28 17.88 4.50
C VAL A 424 -11.39 16.86 3.38
N ASN A 425 -12.44 16.03 3.44
CA ASN A 425 -12.78 15.09 2.37
C ASN A 425 -13.51 15.80 1.22
N SER A 426 -14.20 16.90 1.52
CA SER A 426 -14.82 17.79 0.55
C SER A 426 -14.96 19.20 1.12
N ILE A 427 -14.54 20.24 0.38
CA ILE A 427 -14.74 21.63 0.77
C ILE A 427 -16.21 22.00 0.49
N GLY A 428 -17.03 22.00 1.54
CA GLY A 428 -18.45 22.36 1.48
C GLY A 428 -18.79 23.62 2.29
N PRO A 429 -20.08 24.00 2.37
CA PRO A 429 -20.55 25.11 3.20
C PRO A 429 -20.12 25.00 4.66
N ASP A 430 -20.20 23.79 5.25
CA ASP A 430 -19.84 23.56 6.66
C ASP A 430 -18.35 23.84 6.92
N THR A 431 -17.47 23.44 5.99
CA THR A 431 -16.05 23.76 6.06
C THR A 431 -15.82 25.27 5.99
N ALA A 432 -16.51 25.97 5.10
CA ALA A 432 -16.38 27.42 4.98
C ALA A 432 -16.86 28.15 6.25
N ILE A 433 -17.95 27.70 6.88
CA ILE A 433 -18.45 28.24 8.15
C ILE A 433 -17.43 28.02 9.26
N LEU A 434 -16.95 26.79 9.44
CA LEU A 434 -15.94 26.46 10.46
C LEU A 434 -14.66 27.30 10.32
N LEU A 435 -14.18 27.48 9.10
CA LEU A 435 -12.98 28.28 8.85
C LEU A 435 -13.22 29.76 9.10
N LYS A 436 -14.41 30.25 8.77
CA LYS A 436 -14.79 31.63 9.05
C LYS A 436 -14.83 31.89 10.56
N GLU A 437 -15.43 31.01 11.35
CA GLU A 437 -15.45 31.12 12.82
C GLU A 437 -14.03 31.18 13.41
N LYS A 438 -13.10 30.38 12.87
CA LYS A 438 -11.69 30.40 13.29
C LYS A 438 -10.99 31.71 12.96
N LEU A 439 -11.20 32.22 11.75
CA LEU A 439 -10.66 33.52 11.34
C LEU A 439 -11.22 34.67 12.18
N GLU A 440 -12.52 34.63 12.53
CA GLU A 440 -13.17 35.62 13.40
C GLU A 440 -12.61 35.59 14.83
N ARG A 441 -12.10 34.43 15.30
CA ARG A 441 -11.35 34.30 16.57
C ARG A 441 -9.91 34.81 16.49
N GLY A 442 -9.47 35.34 15.35
CA GLY A 442 -8.09 35.79 15.14
C GLY A 442 -7.10 34.66 14.87
N GLU A 443 -7.58 33.42 14.65
CA GLU A 443 -6.75 32.29 14.25
C GLU A 443 -6.37 32.41 12.78
N TRP A 444 -5.25 31.79 12.39
CA TRP A 444 -4.82 31.71 11.01
C TRP A 444 -5.25 30.39 10.39
N VAL A 445 -5.51 30.40 9.09
CA VAL A 445 -5.88 29.21 8.31
C VAL A 445 -4.86 29.05 7.19
N ALA A 446 -4.26 27.87 7.04
CA ALA A 446 -3.35 27.54 5.95
C ALA A 446 -4.01 26.57 4.97
N ILE A 447 -3.96 26.89 3.68
CA ILE A 447 -4.46 26.04 2.59
C ILE A 447 -3.45 25.97 1.45
N VAL A 448 -3.25 24.78 0.90
CA VAL A 448 -2.36 24.56 -0.24
C VAL A 448 -3.05 24.90 -1.56
N GLY A 449 -2.42 25.73 -2.37
CA GLY A 449 -2.97 26.28 -3.63
C GLY A 449 -2.53 25.57 -4.90
N ASP A 450 -1.64 24.58 -4.82
CA ASP A 450 -0.98 23.98 -5.99
C ASP A 450 -1.45 22.57 -6.37
N ARG A 451 -2.08 21.78 -5.49
CA ARG A 451 -2.52 20.41 -5.83
C ARG A 451 -4.02 20.26 -6.05
N ILE A 452 -4.39 19.47 -7.05
CA ILE A 452 -5.77 19.09 -7.35
C ILE A 452 -6.19 17.96 -6.41
N ALA A 453 -7.41 18.02 -5.86
CA ALA A 453 -7.92 16.97 -4.97
C ALA A 453 -8.23 15.68 -5.75
N VAL A 454 -7.79 14.53 -5.28
CA VAL A 454 -7.82 13.22 -5.98
C VAL A 454 -9.23 12.75 -6.41
N ASN A 455 -10.29 13.24 -5.74
CA ASN A 455 -11.66 12.87 -6.10
C ASN A 455 -12.33 14.00 -6.91
N PRO A 456 -12.80 13.73 -8.15
CA PRO A 456 -13.69 14.66 -8.84
C PRO A 456 -14.95 14.89 -7.98
N GLN A 457 -15.38 16.14 -7.87
CA GLN A 457 -16.62 16.46 -7.14
C GLN A 457 -17.82 15.75 -7.78
N ARG A 458 -18.94 15.63 -7.04
CA ARG A 458 -20.24 15.14 -7.55
C ARG A 458 -20.54 15.81 -8.90
N GLY A 459 -20.37 15.07 -10.01
CA GLY A 459 -20.49 15.59 -11.38
C GLY A 459 -19.36 15.21 -12.34
N GLY A 460 -18.23 14.65 -11.87
CA GLY A 460 -17.21 14.03 -12.73
C GLY A 460 -16.21 15.00 -13.40
N GLU A 461 -16.39 16.31 -13.29
CA GLU A 461 -15.47 17.31 -13.87
C GLU A 461 -14.45 17.87 -12.87
N TRP A 462 -13.21 18.02 -13.33
CA TRP A 462 -12.12 18.65 -12.57
C TRP A 462 -12.25 20.18 -12.57
N ARG A 463 -12.38 20.79 -11.38
CA ARG A 463 -12.40 22.26 -11.23
C ARG A 463 -10.99 22.83 -11.20
N VAL A 464 -10.42 23.03 -12.38
CA VAL A 464 -9.06 23.57 -12.57
C VAL A 464 -9.05 24.84 -13.41
N CYS A 465 -8.04 25.69 -13.19
CA CYS A 465 -7.64 26.75 -14.09
C CYS A 465 -6.30 26.36 -14.72
N TRP A 466 -6.20 26.48 -16.04
CA TRP A 466 -4.94 26.23 -16.75
C TRP A 466 -4.13 27.51 -16.76
N SER A 467 -2.98 27.50 -16.11
CA SER A 467 -2.11 28.67 -15.97
C SER A 467 -0.69 28.34 -16.41
N ARG A 468 0.01 29.32 -16.97
CA ARG A 468 1.39 29.13 -17.43
C ARG A 468 2.31 28.92 -16.23
N PHE A 469 3.01 27.79 -16.19
CA PHE A 469 3.94 27.41 -15.14
C PHE A 469 5.11 26.58 -15.70
N MET A 470 6.33 27.05 -15.43
CA MET A 470 7.60 26.60 -16.01
C MET A 470 7.59 26.51 -17.54
N GLY A 471 6.91 27.45 -18.20
CA GLY A 471 6.84 27.57 -19.66
C GLY A 471 5.78 26.73 -20.36
N GLN A 472 4.96 25.96 -19.63
CA GLN A 472 3.82 25.20 -20.17
C GLN A 472 2.56 25.46 -19.33
N ASN A 473 1.37 25.23 -19.89
CA ASN A 473 0.14 25.34 -19.11
C ASN A 473 0.02 24.14 -18.17
N ALA A 474 -0.18 24.38 -16.88
CA ALA A 474 -0.44 23.39 -15.86
C ALA A 474 -1.83 23.61 -15.23
N PRO A 475 -2.53 22.54 -14.82
CA PRO A 475 -3.81 22.65 -14.15
C PRO A 475 -3.62 22.97 -12.66
N PHE A 476 -4.17 24.09 -12.21
CA PHE A 476 -4.20 24.51 -10.81
C PHE A 476 -5.62 24.40 -10.22
N PRO A 477 -5.77 24.03 -8.94
CA PRO A 477 -7.08 23.88 -8.30
C PRO A 477 -7.81 25.22 -8.14
N GLN A 478 -9.10 25.27 -8.48
CA GLN A 478 -9.92 26.46 -8.23
C GLN A 478 -10.35 26.60 -6.75
N GLY A 479 -10.47 25.48 -6.03
CA GLY A 479 -11.05 25.39 -4.69
C GLY A 479 -10.46 26.37 -3.66
N PRO A 480 -9.13 26.40 -3.48
CA PRO A 480 -8.49 27.29 -2.50
C PRO A 480 -8.80 28.77 -2.71
N PHE A 481 -8.80 29.23 -3.97
CA PHE A 481 -9.07 30.63 -4.32
C PHE A 481 -10.56 30.99 -4.19
N ILE A 482 -11.45 30.06 -4.53
CA ILE A 482 -12.89 30.26 -4.29
C ILE A 482 -13.17 30.36 -2.79
N LEU A 483 -12.57 29.47 -1.98
CA LEU A 483 -12.72 29.50 -0.53
C LEU A 483 -12.17 30.81 0.05
N ALA A 484 -10.97 31.23 -0.37
CA ALA A 484 -10.39 32.51 0.02
C ALA A 484 -11.32 33.70 -0.24
N SER A 485 -12.01 33.71 -1.39
CA SER A 485 -12.98 34.77 -1.69
C SER A 485 -14.25 34.72 -0.84
N ILE A 486 -14.70 33.52 -0.43
CA ILE A 486 -15.86 33.34 0.45
C ILE A 486 -15.54 33.81 1.89
N LEU A 487 -14.33 33.54 2.37
CA LEU A 487 -13.91 33.87 3.74
C LEU A 487 -13.73 35.38 3.97
N ARG A 488 -13.51 36.17 2.92
CA ARG A 488 -13.41 37.65 2.97
C ARG A 488 -12.39 38.16 4.00
N CYS A 489 -11.29 37.45 4.19
CA CYS A 489 -10.18 37.82 5.08
C CYS A 489 -8.94 38.25 4.29
N PRO A 490 -7.92 38.83 4.95
CA PRO A 490 -6.60 39.01 4.37
C PRO A 490 -6.02 37.66 3.94
N VAL A 491 -5.35 37.66 2.79
CA VAL A 491 -4.73 36.50 2.16
C VAL A 491 -3.26 36.83 1.89
N ASP A 492 -2.37 36.04 2.47
CA ASP A 492 -0.92 36.15 2.30
C ASP A 492 -0.39 34.87 1.64
N LEU A 493 0.60 34.98 0.75
CA LEU A 493 1.34 33.81 0.26
C LEU A 493 2.48 33.49 1.23
N ILE A 494 2.70 32.21 1.51
CA ILE A 494 3.79 31.76 2.39
C ILE A 494 4.61 30.64 1.73
N PHE A 495 5.94 30.78 1.77
CA PHE A 495 6.89 29.79 1.26
C PHE A 495 8.04 29.61 2.25
N ALA A 496 8.50 28.38 2.45
CA ALA A 496 9.57 28.07 3.39
C ALA A 496 10.68 27.32 2.66
N LEU A 497 11.66 28.06 2.14
CA LEU A 497 12.66 27.55 1.21
C LEU A 497 13.99 27.29 1.92
N ARG A 498 14.69 26.23 1.56
CA ARG A 498 16.03 25.94 2.08
C ARG A 498 17.07 26.68 1.26
N GLN A 499 17.79 27.58 1.92
CA GLN A 499 18.89 28.33 1.35
C GLN A 499 20.05 28.32 2.34
N GLN A 500 21.28 28.06 1.85
CA GLN A 500 22.50 28.07 2.68
C GLN A 500 22.38 27.27 3.99
N GLU A 501 21.81 26.06 3.93
CA GLU A 501 21.58 25.22 5.11
C GLU A 501 20.64 25.80 6.19
N LYS A 502 19.82 26.81 5.84
CA LYS A 502 18.79 27.39 6.70
C LYS A 502 17.45 27.42 6.00
N LEU A 503 16.37 27.42 6.77
CA LEU A 503 15.01 27.57 6.24
C LEU A 503 14.65 29.06 6.23
N HIS A 504 14.41 29.60 5.04
CA HIS A 504 14.00 30.99 4.84
C HIS A 504 12.49 31.06 4.64
N ILE A 505 11.81 31.78 5.51
CA ILE A 505 10.36 32.02 5.42
C ILE A 505 10.13 33.28 4.61
N TYR A 506 9.49 33.12 3.46
CA TYR A 506 8.99 34.20 2.63
C TYR A 506 7.50 34.35 2.88
N CYS A 507 7.06 35.61 3.02
CA CYS A 507 5.66 35.96 3.09
C CYS A 507 5.42 37.22 2.26
N GLU A 508 4.36 37.23 1.46
CA GLU A 508 3.97 38.40 0.66
C GLU A 508 2.45 38.58 0.65
N PRO A 509 1.95 39.84 0.67
CA PRO A 509 0.52 40.10 0.58
C PRO A 509 -0.04 39.61 -0.76
N PHE A 510 -1.17 38.91 -0.75
CA PHE A 510 -1.83 38.45 -1.97
C PHE A 510 -3.13 39.20 -2.26
N ALA A 511 -4.03 39.30 -1.28
CA ALA A 511 -5.29 40.03 -1.41
C ALA A 511 -5.89 40.36 -0.04
N ASP A 512 -6.53 41.51 0.13
CA ASP A 512 -7.29 41.86 1.34
C ASP A 512 -8.58 42.62 0.99
N PRO A 513 -9.73 41.93 0.85
CA PRO A 513 -9.91 40.49 0.68
C PRO A 513 -9.81 40.07 -0.80
N LEU A 514 -9.76 38.76 -1.06
CA LEU A 514 -9.86 38.25 -2.42
C LEU A 514 -11.28 38.40 -2.98
N LEU A 515 -11.45 39.19 -4.05
CA LEU A 515 -12.76 39.45 -4.67
C LEU A 515 -12.93 38.64 -5.96
N LEU A 516 -13.98 37.82 -6.03
CA LEU A 516 -14.44 37.16 -7.27
C LEU A 516 -15.86 37.66 -7.62
N PRO A 517 -16.01 38.79 -8.35
CA PRO A 517 -17.31 39.37 -8.68
C PRO A 517 -18.17 38.42 -9.52
N ARG A 518 -19.48 38.35 -9.27
CA ARG A 518 -20.38 37.38 -9.95
C ARG A 518 -20.35 37.50 -11.48
N ALA A 519 -20.35 38.73 -12.00
CA ALA A 519 -20.37 39.00 -13.44
C ALA A 519 -19.09 38.57 -14.17
N THR A 520 -17.93 38.63 -13.49
CA THR A 520 -16.60 38.36 -14.08
C THR A 520 -15.87 37.24 -13.35
N ARG A 521 -16.61 36.34 -12.67
CA ARG A 521 -16.07 35.38 -11.70
C ARG A 521 -14.98 34.50 -12.32
N GLN A 522 -15.23 33.98 -13.52
CA GLN A 522 -14.29 33.08 -14.20
C GLN A 522 -13.00 33.81 -14.59
N GLN A 523 -13.10 35.03 -15.13
CA GLN A 523 -11.93 35.84 -15.47
C GLN A 523 -11.13 36.26 -14.23
N ALA A 524 -11.82 36.71 -13.18
CA ALA A 524 -11.18 37.09 -11.92
C ALA A 524 -10.47 35.91 -11.26
N LEU A 525 -11.07 34.71 -11.34
CA LEU A 525 -10.47 33.48 -10.85
C LEU A 525 -9.22 33.10 -11.67
N GLN A 526 -9.32 33.14 -13.00
CA GLN A 526 -8.19 32.86 -13.89
C GLN A 526 -7.01 33.82 -13.59
N ASN A 527 -7.25 35.13 -13.53
CA ASN A 527 -6.23 36.12 -13.21
C ASN A 527 -5.59 35.88 -11.83
N THR A 528 -6.39 35.46 -10.85
CA THR A 528 -5.91 35.14 -9.50
C THR A 528 -4.98 33.93 -9.53
N VAL A 529 -5.37 32.86 -10.24
CA VAL A 529 -4.57 31.64 -10.36
C VAL A 529 -3.31 31.89 -11.18
N ASP A 530 -3.37 32.68 -12.25
CA ASP A 530 -2.20 33.06 -13.05
C ASP A 530 -1.17 33.81 -12.19
N ARG A 531 -1.61 34.76 -11.36
CA ARG A 531 -0.74 35.47 -10.42
C ARG A 531 -0.13 34.52 -9.39
N TYR A 532 -0.91 33.58 -8.85
CA TYR A 532 -0.38 32.57 -7.93
C TYR A 532 0.66 31.67 -8.60
N ALA A 533 0.40 31.19 -9.82
CA ALA A 533 1.32 30.36 -10.60
C ALA A 533 2.63 31.11 -10.90
N GLU A 534 2.56 32.40 -11.22
CA GLU A 534 3.73 33.25 -11.43
C GLU A 534 4.59 33.38 -10.15
N ARG A 535 3.95 33.61 -8.99
CA ARG A 535 4.66 33.68 -7.71
C ARG A 535 5.25 32.34 -7.32
N LEU A 536 4.51 31.25 -7.50
CA LEU A 536 5.03 29.90 -7.30
C LEU A 536 6.24 29.62 -8.19
N GLU A 537 6.20 30.01 -9.47
CA GLU A 537 7.33 29.85 -10.40
C GLU A 537 8.54 30.64 -9.92
N HIS A 538 8.35 31.89 -9.48
CA HIS A 538 9.41 32.73 -8.94
C HIS A 538 10.16 32.03 -7.79
N TYR A 539 9.43 31.51 -6.79
CA TYR A 539 10.04 30.84 -5.64
C TYR A 539 10.60 29.46 -5.99
N ALA A 540 9.96 28.72 -6.90
CA ALA A 540 10.45 27.42 -7.33
C ALA A 540 11.79 27.53 -8.08
N LEU A 541 12.04 28.63 -8.80
CA LEU A 541 13.35 28.87 -9.41
C LEU A 541 14.43 29.20 -8.38
N GLN A 542 14.08 29.77 -7.22
CA GLN A 542 15.03 30.06 -6.15
C GLN A 542 15.45 28.81 -5.37
N SER A 543 14.52 27.88 -5.13
CA SER A 543 14.81 26.59 -4.50
C SER A 543 14.19 25.41 -5.27
N PRO A 544 14.79 25.03 -6.40
CA PRO A 544 14.17 24.05 -7.31
C PRO A 544 14.17 22.61 -6.77
N LEU A 545 15.00 22.31 -5.77
CA LEU A 545 15.01 21.01 -5.10
C LEU A 545 13.99 20.91 -3.96
N ASP A 546 13.28 22.00 -3.64
CA ASP A 546 12.28 22.02 -2.56
C ASP A 546 10.84 21.78 -3.05
N TRP A 547 10.62 21.57 -4.35
CA TRP A 547 9.28 21.34 -4.89
C TRP A 547 8.94 19.86 -5.00
N PHE A 548 8.29 19.32 -3.97
CA PHE A 548 8.14 17.87 -3.78
C PHE A 548 6.94 17.26 -4.54
N ASN A 549 6.84 17.53 -5.84
CA ASN A 549 5.88 16.88 -6.74
C ASN A 549 6.57 15.77 -7.55
N PHE A 550 6.29 14.53 -7.19
CA PHE A 550 6.83 13.32 -7.81
C PHE A 550 5.83 12.62 -8.76
N PHE A 551 4.81 13.34 -9.22
CA PHE A 551 3.84 12.92 -10.24
C PHE A 551 3.84 13.93 -11.40
N ASP A 552 3.10 13.65 -12.47
CA ASP A 552 3.02 14.60 -13.59
C ASP A 552 2.06 15.76 -13.29
N PHE A 553 2.63 16.84 -12.78
CA PHE A 553 1.88 18.06 -12.45
C PHE A 553 1.21 18.74 -13.64
N TRP A 554 1.64 18.48 -14.89
CA TRP A 554 1.11 19.13 -16.09
C TRP A 554 -0.10 18.39 -16.69
N GLN A 555 -0.52 17.28 -16.08
CA GLN A 555 -1.67 16.49 -16.52
C GLN A 555 -2.72 16.44 -15.41
N LEU A 556 -3.98 16.28 -15.81
CA LEU A 556 -5.03 15.94 -14.86
C LEU A 556 -4.79 14.52 -14.34
N PRO A 557 -5.08 14.23 -13.07
CA PRO A 557 -5.01 12.86 -12.56
C PRO A 557 -5.93 11.96 -13.38
N ASP A 558 -5.45 10.78 -13.77
CA ASP A 558 -6.31 9.78 -14.39
C ASP A 558 -7.40 9.40 -13.39
N THR A 559 -8.65 9.25 -13.83
CA THR A 559 -9.78 8.85 -12.97
C THR A 559 -9.57 7.48 -12.29
N ASN A 560 -8.61 6.70 -12.79
CA ASN A 560 -8.14 5.46 -12.20
C ASN A 560 -6.96 5.65 -11.26
N ASP A 561 -6.17 6.72 -11.37
CA ASP A 561 -5.12 7.06 -10.40
C ASP A 561 -5.77 7.81 -9.24
N LYS A 562 -6.44 7.04 -8.36
CA LYS A 562 -6.44 7.42 -6.94
C LYS A 562 -4.95 7.57 -6.53
N GLU A 563 -4.56 8.30 -5.50
CA GLU A 563 -3.14 8.50 -5.09
C GLU A 563 -2.98 8.46 -3.58
#